data_AF-A0AAD7EC38-F1
#
_entry.id   AF-A0AAD7EC38-F1
#
_cell.length_a   1.000
_cell.length_b   1.000
_cell.length_c   1.000
_cell.angle_alpha   90.00
_cell.angle_beta   90.00
_cell.angle_gamma   90.00
#
_symmetry.space_group_name_H-M   'P 1'
#
loop_
_entity.id
_entity.type
_entity.pdbx_description
1 polymer ?
#
loop_
_entity_poly.entity_id
_entity_poly.type
_entity_poly.pdbx_seq_one_letter_code
_entity_poly.pdbx_strand_id
1 'polypeptide(L)'
;VSYIVFYSSDRVRELIQYMPEFDIDEPNRTWSATKEQMLLLYGSSDEDRRTSERELIEFCRLQSAKSLYRNKLEIERYLRDFQLIAAPLLKQGDITVQQRDFYFVTGIPTSLKD
;
A
#
# COMPACT_ATOMS: atom_id res chain seq x y z
N VAL A 1 15.27 -16.36 -6.82
CA VAL A 1 16.29 -15.29 -6.74
C VAL A 1 16.63 -14.71 -8.11
N SER A 2 16.86 -15.55 -9.12
CA SER A 2 17.36 -15.16 -10.46
C SER A 2 16.56 -14.11 -11.24
N TYR A 3 15.31 -13.85 -10.86
CA TYR A 3 14.45 -12.90 -11.57
C TYR A 3 14.21 -11.58 -10.83
N ILE A 4 14.80 -11.39 -9.65
CA ILE A 4 14.58 -10.18 -8.85
C ILE A 4 15.04 -8.94 -9.62
N VAL A 5 16.23 -9.00 -10.23
CA VAL A 5 16.78 -7.94 -11.08
C VAL A 5 15.89 -7.68 -12.30
N PHE A 6 15.34 -8.74 -12.90
CA PHE A 6 14.48 -8.64 -14.08
C PHE A 6 13.15 -7.96 -13.79
N TYR A 7 12.47 -8.37 -12.71
CA TYR A 7 11.15 -7.83 -12.31
C TYR A 7 11.23 -6.54 -11.50
N SER A 8 12.43 -6.07 -11.15
CA SER A 8 12.61 -4.77 -10.51
C SER A 8 12.39 -3.63 -11.51
N SER A 9 11.91 -2.49 -11.02
CA SER A 9 11.88 -1.25 -11.80
C SER A 9 13.30 -0.83 -12.19
N ASP A 10 13.45 -0.02 -13.25
CA ASP A 10 14.77 0.39 -13.74
C ASP A 10 15.64 1.02 -12.64
N ARG A 11 15.03 1.86 -11.80
CA ARG A 11 15.71 2.51 -10.65
C ARG A 11 16.20 1.50 -9.61
N VAL A 12 15.41 0.47 -9.30
CA VAL A 12 15.82 -0.58 -8.36
C VAL A 12 16.90 -1.45 -9.00
N ARG A 13 16.75 -1.75 -10.31
CA ARG A 13 17.71 -2.55 -11.09
C ARG A 13 19.09 -1.91 -11.13
N GLU A 14 19.19 -0.61 -11.38
CA GLU A 14 20.45 0.14 -11.40
C GLU A 14 21.27 -0.05 -10.12
N LEU A 15 20.59 -0.13 -8.98
CA LEU A 15 21.22 -0.30 -7.67
C LEU A 15 21.65 -1.76 -7.41
N ILE A 16 20.78 -2.73 -7.70
CA ILE A 16 20.97 -4.11 -7.24
C ILE A 16 21.70 -5.01 -8.24
N GLN A 17 21.75 -4.66 -9.54
CA GLN A 17 22.24 -5.57 -10.59
C GLN A 17 23.73 -5.94 -10.48
N TYR A 18 24.53 -5.17 -9.74
CA TYR A 18 25.97 -5.40 -9.55
C TYR A 18 26.31 -5.88 -8.14
N MET A 19 25.31 -6.14 -7.31
CA MET A 19 25.51 -6.63 -5.95
C MET A 19 25.59 -8.18 -5.94
N PRO A 20 26.58 -8.79 -5.25
CA PRO A 20 26.75 -10.24 -5.21
C PRO A 20 25.50 -11.00 -4.74
N GLU A 21 24.71 -10.38 -3.85
CA GLU A 21 23.49 -10.97 -3.31
C GLU A 21 22.36 -11.11 -4.36
N PHE A 22 22.50 -10.43 -5.51
CA PHE A 22 21.53 -10.42 -6.61
C PHE A 22 22.10 -10.98 -7.91
N ASP A 23 23.43 -11.07 -8.02
CA ASP A 23 24.12 -11.58 -9.22
C ASP A 23 23.66 -13.01 -9.55
N ILE A 24 23.33 -13.24 -10.82
CA ILE A 24 22.88 -14.56 -11.30
C ILE A 24 24.03 -15.55 -11.41
N ASP A 25 25.24 -15.06 -11.59
CA ASP A 25 26.44 -15.86 -11.80
C ASP A 25 27.14 -16.21 -10.47
N GLU A 26 26.70 -15.64 -9.34
CA GLU A 26 27.25 -15.93 -8.01
C GLU A 26 26.77 -17.31 -7.49
N PRO A 27 27.68 -18.29 -7.33
CA PRO A 27 27.33 -19.67 -6.99
C PRO A 27 26.75 -19.85 -5.58
N ASN A 28 27.10 -18.96 -4.64
CA ASN A 28 26.66 -19.06 -3.24
C ASN A 28 25.46 -18.17 -2.90
N ARG A 29 24.78 -17.63 -3.92
CA ARG A 29 23.63 -16.76 -3.71
C ARG A 29 22.47 -17.53 -3.07
N THR A 30 22.02 -17.05 -1.91
CA THR A 30 20.85 -17.59 -1.20
C THR A 30 19.72 -16.58 -1.16
N TRP A 31 18.48 -17.06 -1.16
CA TRP A 31 17.31 -16.19 -0.99
C TRP A 31 17.35 -15.42 0.33
N SER A 32 17.91 -16.01 1.39
CA SER A 32 18.05 -15.36 2.69
C SER A 32 18.96 -14.12 2.62
N ALA A 33 20.15 -14.25 2.02
CA ALA A 33 21.07 -13.13 1.83
C ALA A 33 20.45 -12.03 0.96
N THR A 34 19.77 -12.41 -0.13
CA THR A 34 19.07 -11.44 -0.98
C THR A 34 17.95 -10.69 -0.24
N LYS A 35 17.19 -11.41 0.60
CA LYS A 35 16.12 -10.81 1.42
C LYS A 35 16.69 -9.85 2.46
N GLU A 36 17.76 -10.23 3.15
CA GLU A 36 18.44 -9.39 4.13
C GLU A 36 18.96 -8.11 3.49
N GLN A 37 19.58 -8.21 2.31
CA GLN A 37 20.05 -7.03 1.57
C GLN A 37 18.90 -6.15 1.07
N MET A 38 17.79 -6.73 0.62
CA MET A 38 16.57 -5.96 0.29
C MET A 38 16.02 -5.20 1.50
N LEU A 39 15.99 -5.83 2.68
CA LEU A 39 15.56 -5.19 3.92
C LEU A 39 16.58 -4.14 4.39
N LEU A 40 17.87 -4.30 4.14
CA LEU A 40 18.85 -3.26 4.42
C LEU A 40 18.61 -2.01 3.55
N LEU A 41 18.34 -2.21 2.26
CA LEU A 41 18.14 -1.12 1.31
C LEU A 41 16.79 -0.41 1.47
N TYR A 42 15.72 -1.17 1.77
CA TYR A 42 14.35 -0.68 1.72
C TYR A 42 13.56 -0.90 3.02
N GLY A 43 14.13 -1.54 4.03
CA GLY A 43 13.45 -1.86 5.29
C GLY A 43 13.02 -0.64 6.09
N SER A 44 13.67 0.51 5.91
CA SER A 44 13.22 1.79 6.48
C SER A 44 11.97 2.32 5.79
N SER A 45 11.72 1.96 4.52
CA SER A 45 10.47 2.26 3.81
C SER A 45 9.35 1.27 4.14
N ASP A 46 9.71 0.13 4.75
CA ASP A 46 8.78 -0.79 5.42
C ASP A 46 8.36 -0.27 6.81
N GLU A 47 8.87 0.88 7.28
CA GLU A 47 8.19 1.61 8.37
C GLU A 47 6.75 1.83 7.92
N ASP A 48 5.82 1.14 8.60
CA ASP A 48 4.38 1.19 8.37
C ASP A 48 4.03 2.59 7.93
N ARG A 49 3.55 2.72 6.68
CA ARG A 49 3.02 3.99 6.20
C ARG A 49 2.11 4.49 7.31
N ARG A 50 2.52 5.54 8.01
CA ARG A 50 1.87 6.00 9.25
C ARG A 50 0.56 6.68 8.86
N THR A 51 -0.38 5.86 8.41
CA THR A 51 -1.75 6.28 8.17
C THR A 51 -2.35 6.55 9.53
N SER A 52 -3.02 7.68 9.68
CA SER A 52 -3.70 8.01 10.94
C SER A 52 -5.21 7.94 10.75
N GLU A 53 -5.94 7.70 11.83
CA GLU A 53 -7.41 7.79 11.81
C GLU A 53 -7.89 9.16 11.31
N ARG A 54 -7.12 10.24 11.58
CA ARG A 54 -7.39 11.58 11.06
C ARG A 54 -7.33 11.65 9.53
N GLU A 55 -6.37 10.98 8.89
CA GLU A 55 -6.30 10.89 7.42
C GLU A 55 -7.49 10.12 6.86
N LEU A 56 -7.93 9.05 7.55
CA LEU A 56 -9.11 8.30 7.16
C LEU A 56 -10.38 9.15 7.22
N ILE A 57 -10.57 9.91 8.31
CA ILE A 57 -11.69 10.83 8.49
C ILE A 57 -11.68 11.91 7.40
N GLU A 58 -10.52 12.53 7.14
CA GLU A 58 -10.41 13.58 6.12
C GLU A 58 -10.67 13.03 4.71
N PHE A 59 -10.16 11.84 4.40
CA PHE A 59 -10.48 11.14 3.15
C PHE A 59 -11.99 10.96 3.00
N CYS A 60 -12.67 10.43 4.02
CA CYS A 60 -14.12 10.21 3.97
C CYS A 60 -14.90 11.53 3.82
N ARG A 61 -14.47 12.59 4.50
CA ARG A 61 -15.07 13.92 4.37
C ARG A 61 -14.93 14.47 2.95
N LEU A 62 -13.75 14.34 2.33
CA LEU A 62 -13.50 14.81 0.98
C LEU A 62 -14.26 14.00 -0.08
N GLN A 63 -14.41 12.69 0.11
CA GLN A 63 -15.14 11.84 -0.83
C GLN A 63 -16.65 12.04 -0.72
N SER A 64 -17.19 12.21 0.48
CA SER A 64 -18.63 12.43 0.68
C SER A 64 -19.13 13.77 0.12
N ALA A 65 -18.24 14.76 0.02
CA ALA A 65 -18.54 16.06 -0.60
C ALA A 65 -18.50 16.06 -2.15
N LYS A 66 -18.09 14.95 -2.80
CA LYS A 66 -18.05 14.85 -4.26
C LYS A 66 -19.42 14.56 -4.86
N SER A 67 -19.54 14.81 -6.16
CA SER A 67 -20.69 14.35 -6.96
C SER A 67 -20.79 12.82 -6.98
N LEU A 68 -21.98 12.32 -7.30
CA LEU A 68 -22.27 10.90 -7.52
C LEU A 68 -21.22 10.20 -8.39
N TYR A 69 -20.96 8.92 -8.07
CA TYR A 69 -20.14 8.06 -8.92
C TYR A 69 -20.79 7.89 -10.28
N ARG A 70 -20.05 8.14 -11.35
CA ARG A 70 -20.53 8.09 -12.73
C ARG A 70 -20.49 6.68 -13.31
N ASN A 71 -19.59 5.85 -12.79
CA ASN A 71 -19.34 4.51 -13.31
C ASN A 71 -18.69 3.62 -12.25
N LYS A 72 -18.62 2.32 -12.56
CA LYS A 72 -18.03 1.31 -11.68
C LYS A 72 -16.56 1.59 -11.32
N LEU A 73 -15.78 2.17 -12.25
CA LEU A 73 -14.37 2.47 -12.05
C LEU A 73 -14.15 3.50 -10.92
N GLU A 74 -15.05 4.46 -10.77
CA GLU A 74 -14.98 5.43 -9.67
C GLU A 74 -15.28 4.78 -8.31
N ILE A 75 -16.20 3.81 -8.26
CA ILE A 75 -16.50 3.03 -7.05
C ILE A 75 -15.30 2.14 -6.67
N GLU A 76 -14.71 1.45 -7.64
CA GLU A 76 -13.53 0.62 -7.43
C GLU A 76 -12.32 1.45 -6.95
N ARG A 77 -12.15 2.65 -7.51
CA ARG A 77 -11.11 3.58 -7.06
C ARG A 77 -11.35 4.05 -5.62
N TYR A 78 -12.58 4.41 -5.28
CA TYR A 78 -12.94 4.76 -3.90
C TYR A 78 -12.62 3.63 -2.93
N LEU A 79 -13.06 2.39 -3.23
CA LEU A 79 -12.77 1.23 -2.40
C LEU A 79 -11.27 1.00 -2.23
N ARG A 80 -10.51 1.05 -3.33
CA ARG A 80 -9.05 0.88 -3.28
C ARG A 80 -8.39 1.93 -2.41
N ASP A 81 -8.71 3.20 -2.62
CA ASP A 81 -8.07 4.31 -1.91
C ASP A 81 -8.46 4.34 -0.44
N PHE A 82 -9.71 3.97 -0.10
CA PHE A 82 -10.13 3.75 1.28
C PHE A 82 -9.33 2.64 1.96
N GLN A 83 -9.17 1.49 1.29
CA GLN A 83 -8.44 0.34 1.85
C GLN A 83 -6.96 0.64 2.07
N LEU A 84 -6.35 1.48 1.23
CA LEU A 84 -4.95 1.92 1.41
C LEU A 84 -4.72 2.67 2.73
N ILE A 85 -5.76 3.25 3.33
CA ILE A 85 -5.69 3.98 4.60
C ILE A 85 -6.25 3.13 5.75
N ALA A 86 -7.39 2.46 5.54
CA ALA A 86 -8.08 1.74 6.61
C ALA A 86 -7.45 0.39 6.97
N ALA A 87 -6.84 -0.33 6.00
CA ALA A 87 -6.29 -1.65 6.26
C ALA A 87 -5.08 -1.64 7.22
N PRO A 88 -4.12 -0.70 7.11
CA PRO A 88 -3.04 -0.57 8.09
C PRO A 88 -3.57 -0.26 9.50
N LEU A 89 -4.50 0.70 9.62
CA LEU A 89 -5.12 1.08 10.90
C LEU A 89 -5.83 -0.11 11.58
N LEU A 90 -6.53 -0.93 10.80
CA LEU A 90 -7.19 -2.14 11.31
C LEU A 90 -6.16 -3.19 11.78
N LYS A 91 -5.06 -3.37 11.02
CA LYS A 91 -3.99 -4.31 11.36
C LYS A 91 -3.25 -3.89 12.63
N GLN A 92 -3.05 -2.58 12.83
CA GLN A 92 -2.38 -2.01 13.99
C GLN A 92 -3.29 -1.93 15.23
N GLY A 93 -4.61 -2.09 15.05
CA GLY A 93 -5.59 -2.03 16.13
C GLY A 93 -6.06 -0.62 16.48
N ASP A 94 -5.72 0.38 15.66
CA ASP A 94 -6.12 1.77 15.83
C ASP A 94 -7.62 1.97 15.57
N ILE A 95 -8.21 1.13 14.72
CA ILE A 95 -9.65 1.07 14.47
C ILE A 95 -10.17 -0.36 14.53
N THR A 96 -11.43 -0.50 14.94
CA THR A 96 -12.18 -1.75 14.89
C THR A 96 -12.79 -1.99 13.51
N VAL A 97 -13.24 -3.22 13.25
CA VAL A 97 -14.02 -3.56 12.04
C VAL A 97 -15.28 -2.69 11.94
N GLN A 98 -15.95 -2.45 13.07
CA GLN A 98 -17.15 -1.60 13.14
C GLN A 98 -16.84 -0.15 12.77
N GLN A 99 -15.74 0.41 13.29
CA GLN A 99 -15.29 1.77 12.92
C GLN A 99 -14.93 1.86 11.44
N ARG A 100 -14.22 0.86 10.90
CA ARG A 100 -13.91 0.78 9.46
C ARG A 100 -15.19 0.83 8.63
N ASP A 101 -16.18 0.01 8.95
CA ASP A 101 -17.44 -0.07 8.18
C ASP A 101 -18.23 1.23 8.28
N PHE A 102 -18.26 1.84 9.47
CA PHE A 102 -18.83 3.16 9.67
C PHE A 102 -18.11 4.23 8.82
N TYR A 103 -16.77 4.26 8.80
CA TYR A 103 -16.01 5.20 7.99
C TYR A 103 -16.26 5.00 6.48
N PHE A 104 -16.35 3.75 6.04
CA PHE A 104 -16.67 3.45 4.65
C PHE A 104 -18.03 4.05 4.24
N VAL A 105 -19.08 3.80 5.03
CA VAL A 105 -20.40 4.35 4.72
C VAL A 105 -20.40 5.88 4.80
N THR A 106 -19.71 6.48 5.77
CA THR A 106 -19.65 7.95 5.89
C THR A 106 -18.89 8.59 4.74
N GLY A 107 -17.93 7.89 4.11
CA GLY A 107 -17.16 8.40 2.97
C GLY A 107 -17.86 8.37 1.61
N ILE A 108 -18.97 7.65 1.47
CA ILE A 108 -19.78 7.63 0.22
C ILE A 108 -20.42 9.03 0.01
N PRO A 109 -20.62 9.50 -1.24
CA PRO A 109 -21.38 10.72 -1.54
C PRO A 109 -22.74 10.76 -0.85
N THR A 110 -23.08 11.88 -0.22
CA THR A 110 -24.33 12.04 0.56
C THR A 110 -25.58 11.76 -0.29
N SER A 111 -25.54 12.10 -1.57
CA SER A 111 -26.62 11.86 -2.54
C SER A 111 -26.91 10.38 -2.85
N LEU A 112 -26.10 9.43 -2.35
CA LEU A 112 -26.37 7.99 -2.43
C LEU A 112 -26.89 7.39 -1.11
N LYS A 113 -27.00 8.19 -0.05
CA LYS A 113 -27.39 7.74 1.29
C LYS A 113 -28.86 7.98 1.60
N ASP A 114 -29.52 8.81 0.80
CA ASP A 114 -30.96 9.06 0.79
C ASP A 114 -31.67 8.07 -0.16
#